data_AF-A0A382LEF9-F1
#
_entry.id   AF-A0A382LEF9-F1
#
_cell.length_a   1.000
_cell.length_b   1.000
_cell.length_c   1.000
_cell.angle_alpha   90.00
_cell.angle_beta   90.00
_cell.angle_gamma   90.00
#
_symmetry.space_group_name_H-M   'P 1'
#
loop_
_entity.id
_entity.type
_entity.pdbx_description
1 polymer ?
#
loop_
_entity_poly.entity_id
_entity_poly.type
_entity_poly.pdbx_seq_one_letter_code
_entity_poly.pdbx_strand_id
1 'polypeptide(L)' 'KTIRSGFFPNAVFAFSYKDEIAKKCTEVPLLAGKSIKDGKATAYICKFGTCLAPVNTPEDLINLLKYEEN' A
#
# COMPACT_ATOMS: atom_id res chain seq x y z
N LYS A 1 -8.57 12.35 -7.71
CA LYS A 1 -8.31 13.06 -6.43
C LYS A 1 -6.97 12.60 -5.90
N THR A 2 -6.05 13.52 -5.61
CA THR A 2 -4.73 13.17 -5.06
C THR A 2 -4.88 12.84 -3.57
N ILE A 3 -4.30 11.73 -3.11
CA ILE A 3 -4.39 11.26 -1.71
C ILE A 3 -3.29 11.88 -0.85
N ARG A 4 -2.06 11.93 -1.37
CA ARG A 4 -0.88 12.51 -0.73
C ARG A 4 -0.14 13.38 -1.74
N SER A 5 0.26 14.58 -1.33
CA SER A 5 1.05 15.51 -2.14
C SER A 5 2.20 16.10 -1.32
N GLY A 6 3.38 16.25 -1.93
CA GLY A 6 4.57 16.77 -1.27
C GLY A 6 5.70 15.74 -1.16
N PHE A 7 6.65 16.02 -0.29
CA PHE A 7 7.82 15.18 -0.03
C PHE A 7 7.59 14.25 1.16
N PHE A 8 7.94 12.96 1.02
CA PHE A 8 7.72 11.93 2.04
C PHE A 8 9.03 11.19 2.37
N PRO A 9 9.88 11.75 3.24
CA PRO A 9 11.24 11.26 3.46
C PRO A 9 11.32 9.85 4.04
N ASN A 10 10.28 9.42 4.77
CA ASN A 10 10.26 8.13 5.48
C ASN A 10 9.15 7.19 4.97
N ALA A 11 8.68 7.39 3.73
CA ALA A 11 7.66 6.56 3.11
C ALA A 11 8.23 5.81 1.90
N VAL A 12 7.97 4.51 1.83
CA VAL A 12 8.31 3.68 0.68
C VAL A 12 7.01 3.25 0.00
N PHE A 13 6.94 3.46 -1.32
CA PHE A 13 5.82 3.03 -2.14
C PHE A 13 6.29 1.90 -3.06
N ALA A 14 5.61 0.76 -3.00
CA ALA A 14 5.85 -0.37 -3.87
C ALA A 14 4.55 -0.70 -4.62
N PHE A 15 4.65 -0.87 -5.94
CA PHE A 15 3.53 -1.15 -6.82
C PHE A 15 3.82 -2.36 -7.69
N SER A 16 2.80 -3.13 -7.99
CA SER A 16 2.86 -4.20 -8.97
C SER A 16 1.46 -4.48 -9.50
N TYR A 17 1.39 -4.87 -10.77
CA TYR A 17 0.16 -5.37 -11.36
C TYR A 17 -0.13 -6.81 -10.89
N LYS A 18 -1.39 -7.21 -11.00
CA LYS A 18 -1.88 -8.51 -10.48
C LYS A 18 -1.07 -9.70 -11.00
N ASP A 19 -0.79 -9.68 -12.29
CA ASP A 19 -0.06 -10.68 -13.07
C ASP A 19 1.44 -10.67 -12.79
N GLU A 20 1.97 -9.55 -12.32
CA GLU A 20 3.40 -9.39 -12.06
C GLU A 20 3.78 -9.67 -10.60
N ILE A 21 2.84 -9.64 -9.65
CA ILE A 21 3.12 -9.79 -8.22
C ILE A 21 4.01 -11.01 -7.94
N ALA A 22 3.69 -12.17 -8.50
CA ALA A 22 4.44 -13.40 -8.25
C ALA A 22 5.92 -13.28 -8.64
N LYS A 23 6.21 -12.58 -9.75
CA LYS A 23 7.58 -12.32 -10.22
C LYS A 23 8.23 -11.16 -9.46
N LYS A 24 7.48 -10.09 -9.18
CA LYS A 24 7.99 -8.88 -8.53
C LYS A 24 8.24 -9.04 -7.04
N CYS A 25 7.61 -10.02 -6.37
CA CYS A 25 7.86 -10.30 -4.96
C CYS A 25 9.31 -10.71 -4.66
N THR A 26 10.03 -11.30 -5.61
CA THR A 26 11.44 -11.65 -5.43
C THR A 26 12.37 -10.45 -5.60
N GLU A 27 12.03 -9.52 -6.47
CA GLU A 27 12.77 -8.27 -6.70
C GLU A 27 12.46 -7.21 -5.62
N VAL A 28 11.21 -7.15 -5.16
CA VAL A 28 10.70 -6.19 -4.18
C VAL A 28 10.05 -6.94 -3.02
N PRO A 29 10.81 -7.27 -1.96
CA PRO A 29 10.31 -8.05 -0.83
C PRO A 29 9.09 -7.45 -0.12
N LEU A 30 8.88 -6.13 -0.18
CA LEU A 30 7.68 -5.47 0.36
C LEU A 30 6.37 -5.98 -0.27
N LEU A 31 6.43 -6.52 -1.49
CA LEU A 31 5.26 -7.07 -2.19
C LEU A 31 4.98 -8.52 -1.78
N ALA A 32 5.89 -9.19 -1.09
CA ALA A 32 5.75 -10.60 -0.72
C ALA A 32 4.46 -10.83 0.10
N GLY A 33 3.66 -11.79 -0.34
CA GLY A 33 2.37 -12.13 0.28
C GLY A 33 1.28 -11.06 0.10
N LYS A 34 1.51 -10.00 -0.68
CA LYS A 34 0.47 -9.04 -1.04
C LYS A 34 -0.30 -9.54 -2.26
N SER A 35 -1.61 -9.36 -2.25
CA SER A 35 -2.45 -9.70 -3.39
C SER A 35 -3.53 -8.64 -3.59
N ILE A 36 -4.05 -8.57 -4.80
CA ILE A 36 -5.33 -7.92 -5.06
C ILE A 36 -6.43 -8.69 -4.32
N LYS A 37 -7.33 -7.96 -3.66
CA LYS A 37 -8.53 -8.47 -3.00
C LYS A 37 -9.77 -8.01 -3.79
N ASP A 38 -10.74 -8.90 -3.91
CA ASP A 38 -12.04 -8.66 -4.55
C ASP A 38 -11.97 -8.09 -5.98
N GLY A 39 -10.89 -8.37 -6.69
CA GLY A 39 -10.64 -7.83 -8.04
C GLY A 39 -10.42 -6.32 -8.09
N LYS A 40 -10.25 -5.64 -6.96
CA LYS A 40 -10.10 -4.18 -6.85
C LYS A 40 -8.67 -3.81 -6.47
N ALA A 41 -8.20 -2.64 -6.94
CA ALA A 41 -6.93 -2.08 -6.50
C ALA A 41 -6.87 -2.11 -4.96
N THR A 42 -5.80 -2.70 -4.42
CA THR A 42 -5.67 -3.00 -2.99
C THR A 42 -4.43 -2.33 -2.45
N ALA A 43 -4.59 -1.51 -1.41
CA ALA A 43 -3.47 -0.88 -0.72
C ALA A 43 -3.20 -1.60 0.61
N TYR A 44 -1.93 -1.80 0.91
CA TYR A 44 -1.45 -2.32 2.19
C TYR A 44 -0.62 -1.23 2.86
N ILE A 45 -1.05 -0.78 4.04
CA ILE A 45 -0.30 0.18 4.85
C ILE A 45 0.35 -0.56 6.00
N CYS A 46 1.69 -0.51 6.05
CA CYS A 46 2.48 -1.10 7.10
C CYS A 46 3.17 -0.02 7.93
N LYS A 47 3.00 -0.09 9.25
CA LYS A 47 3.57 0.85 10.23
C LYS A 47 4.02 0.08 11.47
N PHE A 48 5.09 0.54 12.13
CA PHE A 48 5.64 -0.10 13.33
C PHE A 48 5.89 -1.61 13.19
N GLY A 49 6.36 -2.04 12.01
CA GLY A 49 6.65 -3.46 11.72
C GLY A 49 5.44 -4.35 11.48
N THR A 50 4.22 -3.80 11.47
CA THR A 50 2.98 -4.55 11.19
C THR A 50 2.19 -3.93 10.05
N CYS A 51 1.45 -4.76 9.31
CA CYS A 51 0.56 -4.30 8.25
C CYS A 51 -0.89 -4.28 8.75
N LEU A 52 -1.58 -3.19 8.45
CA LEU A 52 -3.01 -3.07 8.68
C LEU A 52 -3.81 -3.92 7.67
N ALA A 53 -5.11 -4.04 7.92
CA ALA A 53 -6.01 -4.67 6.97
C ALA A 53 -5.95 -3.97 5.60
N PRO A 54 -5.96 -4.72 4.49
CA PRO A 54 -5.96 -4.15 3.15
C PRO A 54 -7.24 -3.35 2.90
N VAL A 55 -7.11 -2.28 2.12
CA VAL A 55 -8.23 -1.41 1.73
C VAL A 55 -8.34 -1.27 0.22
N ASN A 56 -9.56 -1.07 -0.25
CA ASN A 56 -9.89 -1.03 -1.68
C ASN A 56 -10.52 0.29 -2.14
N THR A 57 -10.69 1.25 -1.24
CA THR A 57 -11.25 2.57 -1.55
C THR A 57 -10.26 3.69 -1.22
N PRO A 58 -10.27 4.80 -1.97
CA PRO A 58 -9.50 5.99 -1.62
C PRO A 58 -9.85 6.53 -0.23
N GLU A 59 -11.12 6.49 0.17
CA GLU A 59 -11.59 7.00 1.45
C GLU A 59 -11.01 6.21 2.63
N ASP A 60 -11.02 4.88 2.55
CA ASP A 60 -10.43 4.02 3.57
C ASP A 60 -8.91 4.20 3.65
N LEU A 61 -8.26 4.34 2.50
CA LEU A 61 -6.81 4.60 2.44
C LEU A 61 -6.46 5.95 3.10
N ILE A 62 -7.23 7.00 2.84
CA ILE A 62 -7.06 8.30 3.50
C ILE A 62 -7.20 8.14 5.02
N ASN A 63 -8.22 7.41 5.49
CA ASN A 63 -8.44 7.19 6.92
C ASN A 63 -7.25 6.48 7.59
N LEU A 64 -6.61 5.52 6.92
CA LEU A 64 -5.42 4.84 7.44
C LEU A 64 -4.18 5.76 7.51
N LEU A 65 -4.12 6.78 6.65
CA LEU A 65 -2.96 7.67 6.52
C LEU A 65 -3.02 8.92 7.42
N LYS A 66 -4.17 9.28 7.99
CA LYS A 66 -4.36 10.45 8.89
C LYS A 66 -3.47 10.46 10.14
N TYR A 67 -2.82 9.35 10.48
CA TYR A 67 -1.94 9.26 11.64
C TYR A 67 -0.70 10.18 11.56
N GLU A 68 -0.22 10.53 10.36
CA GLU A 68 0.95 11.41 10.19
C GLU A 68 0.68 12.91 10.48
N GLU A 69 -0.56 13.30 10.83
CA GLU A 69 -0.94 14.68 11.12
C GLU A 69 -0.77 15.11 12.60
N ASN A 70 -0.14 14.27 13.45
CA ASN A 70 0.18 14.61 14.85
C ASN A 70 1.69 14.80 15.08
#